data_AF-A0A971YPZ6-F1
#
_entry.id   AF-A0A971YPZ6-F1
#
_cell.length_a   1.000
_cell.length_b   1.000
_cell.length_c   1.000
_cell.angle_alpha   90.00
_cell.angle_beta   90.00
_cell.angle_gamma   90.00
#
_symmetry.space_group_name_H-M   'P 1'
#
loop_
_entity.id
_entity.type
_entity.pdbx_description
1 polymer ?
#
loop_
_entity_poly.entity_id
_entity_poly.type
_entity_poly.pdbx_seq_one_letter_code
_entity_poly.pdbx_strand_id
1 'polypeptide(L)' 'LLTLFHLGIKNIRLGPSLPAFITPNVLKVLQDNYNIQPITTPEADIKAILG' A
#
# COMPACT_ATOMS: atom_id res chain seq x y z
N LEU A 1 3.32 3.87 10.06
CA LEU A 1 3.04 2.72 9.17
C LEU A 1 3.01 1.40 9.92
N LEU A 2 4.10 0.98 10.58
CA LEU A 2 4.15 -0.30 11.32
C LEU A 2 3.02 -0.46 12.36
N THR A 3 2.65 0.62 13.05
CA THR A 3 1.50 0.62 13.96
C THR A 3 0.19 0.27 13.25
N LEU A 4 -0.02 0.75 12.02
CA LEU A 4 -1.22 0.45 11.25
C LEU A 4 -1.26 -1.03 10.84
N PHE A 5 -0.11 -1.60 10.47
CA PHE A 5 0.02 -3.04 10.24
C PHE A 5 -0.23 -3.86 11.51
N HIS A 6 0.29 -3.39 12.66
CA HIS A 6 0.06 -4.03 13.94
C HIS A 6 -1.42 -4.02 14.35
N LEU A 7 -2.13 -2.91 14.07
CA LEU A 7 -3.57 -2.78 14.27
C LEU A 7 -4.41 -3.54 13.22
N GLY A 8 -3.77 -4.26 12.28
CA GLY A 8 -4.46 -5.08 11.29
C GLY A 8 -5.11 -4.28 10.15
N ILE A 9 -4.76 -3.01 9.97
CA ILE A 9 -5.32 -2.15 8.92
C ILE A 9 -4.79 -2.61 7.54
N LYS A 10 -5.70 -2.71 6.57
CA LYS A 10 -5.45 -3.18 5.20
C LYS A 10 -5.85 -2.14 4.15
N ASN A 11 -5.54 -2.40 2.88
CA ASN A 11 -5.87 -1.55 1.72
C ASN A 11 -5.17 -0.17 1.77
N ILE A 12 -3.94 -0.16 2.25
CA ILE A 12 -3.13 1.06 2.38
C ILE A 12 -2.49 1.38 1.02
N ARG A 13 -2.67 2.61 0.54
CA ARG A 13 -1.93 3.13 -0.62
C ARG A 13 -0.64 3.82 -0.19
N LEU A 14 0.48 3.50 -0.84
CA LEU A 14 1.83 3.98 -0.50
C LEU A 14 2.48 4.71 -1.68
N GLY A 15 2.98 5.94 -1.47
CA GLY A 15 3.60 6.75 -2.52
C GLY A 15 4.15 8.10 -2.03
N PRO A 16 4.78 8.91 -2.90
CA PRO A 16 4.79 8.80 -4.37
C PRO A 16 5.73 7.73 -4.94
N SER A 17 6.70 7.27 -4.17
CA SER A 17 7.57 6.15 -4.50
C SER A 17 7.60 5.16 -3.33
N LEU A 18 7.98 3.91 -3.62
CA LEU A 18 8.22 2.94 -2.56
C LEU A 18 9.47 3.35 -1.77
N PRO A 19 9.47 3.21 -0.43
CA PRO A 19 10.66 3.44 0.36
C PRO A 19 11.81 2.54 -0.12
N ALA A 20 13.02 3.09 -0.22
CA ALA A 20 14.18 2.42 -0.82
C ALA A 20 14.60 1.11 -0.12
N PHE A 21 14.17 0.90 1.11
CA PHE A 21 14.43 -0.31 1.90
C PHE A 21 13.41 -1.45 1.63
N ILE A 22 12.35 -1.21 0.85
CA ILE A 22 11.39 -2.24 0.48
C ILE A 22 11.90 -2.98 -0.75
N THR A 23 12.33 -4.22 -0.55
CA THR A 23 12.67 -5.13 -1.63
C THR A 23 11.41 -5.74 -2.25
N PRO A 24 11.47 -6.31 -3.47
CA PRO A 24 10.33 -6.98 -4.09
C PRO A 24 9.72 -8.10 -3.23
N ASN A 25 10.55 -8.86 -2.51
CA ASN A 25 10.08 -9.91 -1.60
C ASN A 25 9.30 -9.34 -0.41
N VAL A 26 9.81 -8.26 0.20
CA VAL A 26 9.12 -7.57 1.29
C VAL A 26 7.81 -6.97 0.79
N LEU A 27 7.81 -6.34 -0.39
CA LEU A 27 6.60 -5.79 -0.99
C LEU A 27 5.54 -6.88 -1.19
N LYS A 28 5.92 -8.06 -1.68
CA LYS A 28 5.01 -9.19 -1.86
C LYS A 28 4.37 -9.63 -0.53
N VAL A 29 5.16 -9.76 0.53
CA VAL A 29 4.64 -10.06 1.87
C VAL A 29 3.65 -9.00 2.34
N LEU A 30 3.92 -7.72 2.08
CA LEU A 30 3.02 -6.63 2.44
C LEU A 30 1.72 -6.63 1.60
N GLN A 31 1.80 -6.99 0.31
CA GLN A 31 0.64 -7.17 -0.57
C GLN A 31 -0.23 -8.33 -0.09
N ASP A 32 0.36 -9.50 0.13
CA ASP A 32 -0.35 -10.72 0.49
C ASP A 32 -1.06 -10.59 1.85
N ASN A 33 -0.43 -9.91 2.83
CA ASN A 33 -0.98 -9.81 4.19
C ASN A 33 -1.89 -8.59 4.40
N TYR A 34 -1.57 -7.45 3.78
CA TYR A 34 -2.20 -6.16 4.07
C TYR A 34 -2.86 -5.48 2.86
N ASN A 35 -2.81 -6.10 1.68
CA ASN A 35 -3.28 -5.51 0.42
C ASN A 35 -2.70 -4.10 0.18
N ILE A 36 -1.38 -3.95 0.39
CA ILE A 36 -0.68 -2.71 0.09
C ILE A 36 -0.65 -2.46 -1.40
N GLN A 37 -0.90 -1.21 -1.81
CA GLN A 37 -0.89 -0.81 -3.21
C GLN A 37 -0.07 0.48 -3.40
N PRO A 38 0.70 0.63 -4.49
CA PRO A 38 1.26 1.93 -4.84
C PRO A 38 0.14 2.91 -5.25
N ILE A 39 0.37 4.22 -5.07
CA ILE A 39 -0.50 5.24 -5.68
C ILE A 39 -0.33 5.28 -7.19
N THR A 40 -1.35 5.73 -7.90
CA THR A 40 -1.37 5.87 -9.37
C THR A 40 -1.62 7.31 -9.78
N THR A 41 -2.63 7.58 -10.64
CA THR A 41 -3.11 8.95 -10.87
C THR A 41 -4.19 9.31 -9.86
N PRO A 42 -4.34 10.59 -9.49
CA PRO A 42 -5.37 11.02 -8.55
C PRO A 42 -6.78 10.52 -8.94
N GLU A 43 -7.14 10.58 -10.22
CA GLU A 43 -8.46 10.18 -10.72
C GLU A 43 -8.70 8.69 -10.55
N ALA A 44 -7.70 7.86 -10.87
CA ALA A 44 -7.78 6.41 -10.74
C ALA A 44 -7.84 5.98 -9.27
N ASP A 45 -7.02 6.59 -8.42
CA ASP A 45 -7.00 6.28 -6.99
C ASP A 45 -8.30 6.69 -6.30
N ILE A 46 -8.83 7.89 -6.57
CA ILE A 46 -10.11 8.33 -6.02
C ILE A 46 -11.24 7.38 -6.42
N LYS A 47 -11.33 7.03 -7.72
CA LYS A 47 -12.33 6.07 -8.20
C LYS A 47 -12.21 4.72 -7.50
N ALA A 48 -10.99 4.20 -7.37
CA ALA A 48 -10.75 2.92 -6.72
C ALA A 48 -10.92 2.96 -5.18
N ILE A 49 -10.98 4.13 -4.54
CA ILE A 49 -11.28 4.30 -3.11
C ILE A 49 -12.79 4.40 -2.87
N LEU A 50 -13.49 5.16 -3.71
CA LEU A 50 -14.89 5.56 -3.46
C LEU A 50 -15.93 4.70 -4.19
N GLY A 51 -15.55 4.01 -5.28
CA GLY A 51 -16.49 3.29 -6.15
C GLY A 51 -17.06 4.17 -7.25
#